data_AF-A0A7C8Z9C3-F1
#
_entry.id   AF-A0A7C8Z9C3-F1
#
_cell.length_a   1.000
_cell.length_b   1.000
_cell.length_c   1.000
_cell.angle_alpha   90.00
_cell.angle_beta   90.00
_cell.angle_gamma   90.00
#
_symmetry.space_group_name_H-M   'P 1'
#
loop_
_entity.id
_entity.type
_entity.pdbx_description
1 polymer ?
#
loop_
_entity_poly.entity_id
_entity_poly.type
_entity_poly.pdbx_seq_one_letter_code
_entity_poly.pdbx_strand_id
1 'polypeptide(L)'
;MDISNEANVDFSIGPTSVVGRTIAFRLLLYKSMSQFRHKLALVLVRIIRVFKSYAAPIFSWFHPRNPQGILAMITIIAFALRRYTNVKMRAEMAYRRKFWRNMMRTAVTYEEWSHAAKMLEKESPKMNESEFYDVELVRNKLQELRHRRQEGSLRDIIFCMRADLIRNL
;
A
#
# COMPACT_ATOMS: atom_id res chain seq x y z
N MET A 1 40.81 -19.62 -64.25
CA MET A 1 41.12 -20.39 -63.03
C MET A 1 40.38 -19.74 -61.90
N ASP A 2 39.36 -20.43 -61.39
CA ASP A 2 38.59 -20.06 -60.21
C ASP A 2 39.45 -20.25 -58.97
N ILE A 3 39.62 -19.18 -58.18
CA ILE A 3 40.21 -19.27 -56.84
C ILE A 3 39.23 -18.59 -55.88
N SER A 4 38.29 -19.40 -55.41
CA SER A 4 37.41 -19.16 -54.27
C SER A 4 38.27 -18.88 -53.04
N ASN A 5 38.34 -17.61 -52.63
CA ASN A 5 39.08 -17.17 -51.46
C ASN A 5 38.11 -16.92 -50.30
N GLU A 6 37.41 -17.97 -49.85
CA GLU A 6 36.71 -17.97 -48.57
C GLU A 6 37.71 -18.34 -47.47
N ALA A 7 38.48 -17.35 -47.01
CA ALA A 7 39.21 -17.45 -45.76
C ALA A 7 38.25 -17.10 -44.61
N ASN A 8 37.50 -18.10 -44.13
CA ASN A 8 36.75 -17.98 -42.87
C ASN A 8 37.76 -18.01 -41.70
N VAL A 9 38.23 -16.83 -41.30
CA VAL A 9 39.16 -16.71 -40.17
C VAL A 9 38.36 -16.59 -38.88
N ASP A 10 38.00 -17.74 -38.33
CA ASP A 10 37.28 -17.87 -37.06
C ASP A 10 38.27 -17.64 -35.89
N PHE A 11 38.73 -16.40 -35.72
CA PHE A 11 39.55 -16.02 -34.57
C PHE A 11 38.66 -15.87 -33.34
N SER A 12 38.59 -16.90 -32.51
CA SER A 12 38.01 -16.82 -31.17
C SER A 12 38.93 -15.99 -30.25
N ILE A 13 38.86 -14.67 -30.36
CA ILE A 13 39.54 -13.74 -29.44
C ILE A 13 38.70 -13.66 -28.17
N GLY A 14 38.84 -14.67 -27.33
CA GLY A 14 38.27 -14.68 -25.98
C GLY A 14 38.10 -16.08 -25.41
N PRO A 15 38.23 -16.26 -24.08
CA PRO A 15 38.05 -17.56 -23.46
C PRO A 15 36.64 -18.10 -23.71
N THR A 16 36.55 -19.32 -24.24
CA THR A 16 35.28 -20.01 -24.54
C THR A 16 34.62 -20.58 -23.29
N SER A 17 35.38 -20.75 -22.19
CA SER A 17 34.86 -21.21 -20.92
C SER A 17 34.16 -20.08 -20.13
N VAL A 18 33.02 -20.42 -19.51
CA VAL A 18 32.26 -19.50 -18.64
C VAL A 18 33.15 -18.96 -17.50
N VAL A 19 34.09 -19.77 -17.01
CA VAL A 19 35.07 -19.39 -15.99
C VAL A 19 36.07 -18.35 -16.53
N GLY A 20 36.60 -18.53 -17.74
CA GLY A 20 37.51 -17.55 -18.33
C GLY A 20 36.83 -16.22 -18.66
N ARG A 21 35.56 -16.25 -19.08
CA ARG A 21 34.76 -15.03 -19.32
C ARG A 21 34.55 -14.24 -18.02
N THR A 22 34.17 -14.90 -16.93
CA THR A 22 33.93 -14.21 -15.65
C THR A 22 35.21 -13.60 -15.07
N ILE A 23 36.36 -14.25 -15.23
CA ILE A 23 37.68 -13.72 -14.82
C ILE A 23 38.07 -12.50 -15.68
N ALA A 24 37.89 -12.57 -17.00
CA ALA A 24 38.15 -11.45 -17.90
C ALA A 24 37.25 -10.24 -17.58
N PHE A 25 35.95 -10.46 -17.36
CA PHE A 25 35.03 -9.40 -16.91
C PHE A 25 35.44 -8.82 -15.56
N ARG A 26 35.85 -9.65 -14.60
CA ARG A 26 36.30 -9.19 -13.28
C ARG A 26 37.55 -8.29 -13.38
N LEU A 27 38.50 -8.65 -14.24
CA LEU A 27 39.70 -7.85 -14.50
C LEU A 27 39.39 -6.53 -15.20
N LEU A 28 38.56 -6.54 -16.24
CA LEU A 28 38.12 -5.33 -16.96
C LEU A 28 37.35 -4.38 -16.04
N LEU A 29 36.46 -4.92 -15.20
CA LEU A 29 35.66 -4.14 -14.27
C LEU A 29 36.47 -3.64 -13.06
N TYR A 30 37.58 -4.27 -12.69
CA TYR A 30 38.38 -3.85 -11.52
C TYR A 30 38.91 -2.42 -11.66
N LYS A 31 39.46 -2.09 -12.84
CA LYS A 31 40.00 -0.74 -13.11
C LYS A 31 38.88 0.30 -13.23
N SER A 32 37.77 -0.05 -13.88
CA SER A 32 36.60 0.83 -14.02
C SER A 32 35.90 1.09 -12.69
N MET A 33 35.79 0.06 -11.84
CA MET A 33 35.16 0.16 -10.51
C MET A 33 35.95 1.03 -9.55
N SER A 34 37.29 0.96 -9.57
CA SER A 34 38.13 1.84 -8.75
C SER A 34 37.91 3.31 -9.10
N GLN A 35 37.93 3.65 -10.40
CA GLN A 35 37.70 5.02 -10.87
C GLN A 35 36.27 5.51 -10.56
N PHE A 36 35.27 4.64 -10.71
CA PHE A 36 33.89 4.94 -10.36
C PHE A 36 33.73 5.23 -8.85
N ARG A 37 34.35 4.40 -8.00
CA ARG A 37 34.33 4.59 -6.53
C ARG A 37 34.98 5.91 -6.11
N HIS A 38 36.12 6.29 -6.71
CA HIS A 38 36.77 7.57 -6.40
C HIS A 38 35.90 8.76 -6.81
N LYS A 39 35.28 8.72 -8.00
CA LYS A 39 34.34 9.75 -8.44
C LYS A 39 33.11 9.82 -7.55
N LEU A 40 32.53 8.68 -7.19
CA LEU A 40 31.40 8.59 -6.27
C LEU A 40 31.74 9.15 -4.89
N ALA A 41 32.91 8.82 -4.34
CA ALA A 41 33.38 9.33 -3.06
C ALA A 41 33.55 10.87 -3.09
N LEU A 42 34.12 11.42 -4.16
CA LEU A 42 34.25 12.87 -4.32
C LEU A 42 32.89 13.57 -4.41
N VAL A 43 31.94 12.99 -5.16
CA VAL A 43 30.56 13.50 -5.25
C VAL A 43 29.88 13.45 -3.89
N LEU A 44 29.98 12.34 -3.16
CA LEU A 44 29.43 12.19 -1.82
C LEU A 44 30.04 13.20 -0.84
N VAL A 45 31.37 13.37 -0.85
CA VAL A 45 32.06 14.37 -0.01
C VAL A 45 31.59 15.79 -0.34
N ARG A 46 31.39 16.12 -1.63
CA ARG A 46 30.86 17.42 -2.04
C ARG A 46 29.43 17.61 -1.52
N ILE A 47 28.56 16.63 -1.67
CA ILE A 47 27.18 16.66 -1.16
C ILE A 47 27.18 16.85 0.36
N ILE A 48 28.00 16.09 1.09
CA ILE A 48 28.12 16.19 2.55
C ILE A 48 28.61 17.57 2.98
N ARG A 49 29.59 18.16 2.28
CA ARG A 49 30.08 19.51 2.60
C ARG A 49 29.03 20.58 2.36
N VAL A 50 28.32 20.50 1.24
CA VAL A 50 27.23 21.42 0.90
C VAL A 50 26.12 21.31 1.94
N PHE A 51 25.70 20.09 2.27
CA PHE A 51 24.70 19.83 3.31
C PHE A 51 25.15 20.34 4.68
N LYS A 52 26.42 20.12 5.05
CA LYS A 52 26.99 20.64 6.30
C LYS A 52 26.98 22.17 6.35
N SER A 53 27.24 22.85 5.23
CA SER A 53 27.18 24.32 5.14
C SER A 53 25.76 24.85 5.35
N TYR A 54 24.75 24.20 4.77
CA TYR A 54 23.35 24.58 4.97
C TYR A 54 22.81 24.18 6.35
N ALA A 55 23.30 23.07 6.91
CA ALA A 55 22.87 22.58 8.21
C ALA A 55 23.58 23.26 9.38
N ALA A 56 24.76 23.88 9.19
CA ALA A 56 25.48 24.61 10.23
C ALA A 56 24.63 25.69 10.95
N PRO A 57 23.91 26.61 10.26
CA PRO A 57 23.04 27.57 10.94
C PRO A 57 21.87 26.88 11.63
N ILE A 58 21.33 25.81 11.06
CA ILE A 58 20.27 24.99 11.64
C ILE A 58 20.76 24.37 12.96
N PHE A 59 21.94 23.74 12.99
CA PHE A 59 22.53 23.18 14.22
C PHE A 59 22.86 24.25 15.27
N SER A 60 23.23 25.46 14.86
CA SER A 60 23.40 26.58 15.80
C SER A 60 22.08 27.06 16.41
N TRP A 61 20.96 26.91 15.68
CA TRP A 61 19.61 27.18 16.19
C TRP A 61 19.15 26.15 17.23
N PHE A 62 19.68 24.92 17.16
CA PHE A 62 19.46 23.84 18.12
C PHE A 62 20.30 23.93 19.41
N HIS A 63 21.09 24.99 19.58
CA HIS A 63 21.88 25.13 20.80
C HIS A 63 20.95 25.17 22.03
N PRO A 64 21.31 24.51 23.15
CA PRO A 64 20.49 24.44 24.37
C PRO A 64 20.20 25.82 25.00
N ARG A 65 20.84 26.88 24.49
CA ARG A 65 20.72 28.26 24.92
C ARG A 65 19.58 29.03 24.22
N ASN A 66 18.91 28.44 23.22
CA ASN A 66 17.75 29.04 22.54
C ASN A 66 16.47 28.21 22.77
N PRO A 67 15.61 28.58 23.74
CA PRO A 67 14.41 27.82 24.08
C PRO A 67 13.37 27.77 22.95
N GLN A 68 13.34 28.78 22.07
CA GLN A 68 12.38 28.85 20.96
C GLN A 68 12.69 27.81 19.87
N GLY A 69 13.98 27.55 19.61
CA GLY A 69 14.41 26.54 18.65
C GLY A 69 14.09 25.11 19.10
N ILE A 70 14.27 24.82 20.39
CA ILE A 70 13.90 23.52 20.98
C ILE A 70 12.39 23.31 20.90
N LEU A 71 11.59 24.34 21.22
CA LEU A 71 10.14 24.26 21.16
C LEU A 71 9.64 23.96 19.74
N ALA A 72 10.14 24.70 18.74
CA ALA A 72 9.80 24.48 17.34
C ALA A 72 10.13 23.06 16.87
N MET A 73 11.19 22.47 17.41
CA MET A 73 11.60 21.13 17.04
C MET A 73 10.78 20.03 17.69
N ILE A 74 10.45 20.20 18.97
CA ILE A 74 9.52 19.31 19.65
C ILE A 74 8.14 19.34 18.95
N THR A 75 7.66 20.52 18.53
CA THR A 75 6.37 20.62 17.83
C THR A 75 6.40 19.97 16.45
N ILE A 76 7.46 20.16 15.67
CA ILE A 76 7.64 19.48 14.38
C ILE A 76 7.71 17.96 14.56
N ILE A 77 8.48 17.47 15.54
CA ILE A 77 8.60 16.04 15.84
C ILE A 77 7.23 15.47 16.27
N ALA A 78 6.53 16.15 17.18
CA ALA A 78 5.21 15.72 17.64
C ALA A 78 4.20 15.70 16.49
N PHE A 79 4.22 16.70 15.61
CA PHE A 79 3.37 16.75 14.43
C PHE A 79 3.69 15.62 13.44
N ALA A 80 4.97 15.36 13.16
CA ALA A 80 5.41 14.28 12.28
C ALA A 80 5.01 12.91 12.83
N LEU A 81 5.23 12.67 14.13
CA LEU A 81 4.80 11.44 14.81
C LEU A 81 3.29 11.28 14.73
N ARG A 82 2.51 12.33 15.04
CA ARG A 82 1.05 12.31 14.91
C ARG A 82 0.61 12.02 13.49
N ARG A 83 1.29 12.57 12.48
CA ARG A 83 0.95 12.31 11.08
C ARG A 83 1.24 10.86 10.70
N TYR A 84 2.38 10.34 11.11
CA TYR A 84 2.78 8.95 10.87
C TYR A 84 1.83 7.95 11.52
N THR A 85 1.50 8.15 12.81
CA THR A 85 0.57 7.26 13.53
C THR A 85 -0.82 7.26 12.91
N ASN A 86 -1.33 8.43 12.48
CA ASN A 86 -2.60 8.53 11.78
C ASN A 86 -2.60 7.79 10.43
N VAL A 87 -1.52 7.91 9.65
CA VAL A 87 -1.40 7.21 8.36
C VAL A 87 -1.31 5.70 8.60
N LYS A 88 -0.51 5.26 9.58
CA LYS A 88 -0.41 3.85 9.97
C LYS A 88 -1.76 3.29 10.40
N MET A 89 -2.49 4.00 11.25
CA MET A 89 -3.82 3.59 11.70
C MET A 89 -4.80 3.49 10.52
N ARG A 90 -4.80 4.45 9.60
CA ARG A 90 -5.64 4.41 8.39
C ARG A 90 -5.30 3.22 7.49
N ALA A 91 -4.02 2.92 7.31
CA ALA A 91 -3.56 1.78 6.52
C ALA A 91 -3.98 0.45 7.15
N GLU A 92 -3.84 0.32 8.47
CA GLU A 92 -4.26 -0.87 9.22
C GLU A 92 -5.78 -1.08 9.12
N MET A 93 -6.58 -0.02 9.28
CA MET A 93 -8.03 -0.08 9.13
C MET A 93 -8.43 -0.50 7.69
N ALA A 94 -7.74 0.01 6.68
CA ALA A 94 -7.98 -0.38 5.29
C ALA A 94 -7.64 -1.87 5.06
N TYR A 95 -6.54 -2.34 5.66
CA TYR A 95 -6.15 -3.74 5.60
C TYR A 95 -7.19 -4.66 6.26
N ARG A 96 -7.62 -4.34 7.48
CA ARG A 96 -8.65 -5.12 8.20
C ARG A 96 -9.96 -5.18 7.42
N ARG A 97 -10.43 -4.06 6.86
CA ARG A 97 -11.62 -4.05 5.98
C ARG A 97 -11.44 -4.93 4.75
N LYS A 98 -10.26 -4.93 4.14
CA LYS A 98 -9.96 -5.80 2.99
C LYS A 98 -9.95 -7.28 3.39
N PHE A 99 -9.38 -7.59 4.55
CA PHE A 99 -9.37 -8.93 5.11
C PHE A 99 -10.79 -9.47 5.30
N TRP A 100 -11.66 -8.72 5.99
CA TRP A 100 -13.04 -9.16 6.23
C TRP A 100 -13.86 -9.27 4.94
N ARG A 101 -13.66 -8.37 3.97
CA ARG A 101 -14.27 -8.51 2.63
C ARG A 101 -13.83 -9.78 1.92
N ASN A 102 -12.55 -10.13 1.99
CA ASN A 102 -12.05 -11.36 1.38
C ASN A 102 -12.58 -12.60 2.11
N MET A 103 -12.68 -12.56 3.43
CA MET A 103 -13.29 -13.63 4.22
C MET A 103 -14.75 -13.86 3.80
N MET A 104 -15.55 -12.79 3.68
CA MET A 104 -16.93 -12.92 3.19
C MET A 104 -17.01 -13.53 1.79
N ARG A 105 -16.09 -13.17 0.88
CA ARG A 105 -16.06 -13.74 -0.49
C ARG A 105 -15.66 -15.20 -0.54
N THR A 106 -14.91 -15.67 0.45
CA THR A 106 -14.36 -17.04 0.50
C THR A 106 -15.09 -17.94 1.49
N ALA A 107 -16.05 -17.39 2.24
CA ALA A 107 -16.83 -18.12 3.23
C ALA A 107 -17.63 -19.25 2.56
N VAL A 108 -17.51 -20.46 3.10
CA VAL A 108 -18.24 -21.64 2.64
C VAL A 108 -19.52 -21.82 3.46
N THR A 109 -19.51 -21.38 4.72
CA THR A 109 -20.67 -21.47 5.62
C THR A 109 -21.29 -20.10 5.92
N TYR A 110 -22.59 -20.10 6.21
CA TYR A 110 -23.31 -18.88 6.58
C TYR A 110 -22.79 -18.26 7.88
N GLU A 111 -22.39 -19.08 8.86
CA GLU A 111 -21.86 -18.60 10.15
C GLU A 111 -20.53 -17.85 9.97
N GLU A 112 -19.63 -18.37 9.13
CA GLU A 112 -18.37 -17.68 8.81
C GLU A 112 -18.62 -16.36 8.08
N TRP A 113 -19.56 -16.37 7.12
CA TRP A 113 -19.95 -15.19 6.38
C TRP A 113 -20.55 -14.11 7.30
N SER A 114 -21.49 -14.49 8.16
CA SER A 114 -22.21 -13.57 9.05
C SER A 114 -21.28 -12.99 10.12
N HIS A 115 -20.34 -13.79 10.63
CA HIS A 115 -19.29 -13.33 11.52
C HIS A 115 -18.37 -12.30 10.83
N ALA A 116 -17.91 -12.59 9.61
CA ALA A 116 -17.07 -11.67 8.85
C ALA A 116 -17.80 -10.37 8.50
N ALA A 117 -19.08 -10.44 8.14
CA ALA A 117 -19.93 -9.29 7.88
C ALA A 117 -20.03 -8.37 9.11
N LYS A 118 -20.29 -8.95 10.28
CA LYS A 118 -20.37 -8.22 11.55
C LYS A 118 -19.04 -7.53 11.90
N MET A 119 -17.92 -8.20 11.67
CA MET A 119 -16.59 -7.61 11.91
C MET A 119 -16.26 -6.51 10.90
N LEU A 120 -16.70 -6.63 9.64
CA LEU A 120 -16.54 -5.59 8.63
C LEU A 120 -17.33 -4.33 8.99
N GLU A 121 -18.57 -4.48 9.47
CA GLU A 121 -19.41 -3.37 9.93
C GLU A 121 -18.76 -2.61 11.09
N LYS A 122 -18.18 -3.34 12.05
CA LYS A 122 -17.46 -2.74 13.19
C LYS A 122 -16.22 -1.94 12.78
N GLU A 123 -15.50 -2.40 11.76
CA GLU A 123 -14.29 -1.75 11.23
C GLU A 123 -14.60 -0.66 10.17
N SER A 124 -15.86 -0.56 9.76
CA SER A 124 -16.34 0.50 8.89
C SER A 124 -16.58 1.78 9.71
N PRO A 125 -16.21 2.97 9.19
CA PRO A 125 -16.62 4.21 9.82
C PRO A 125 -18.15 4.24 9.86
N LYS A 126 -18.73 4.44 11.04
CA LYS A 126 -20.19 4.61 11.19
C LYS A 126 -20.63 5.83 10.39
N MET A 127 -21.06 5.62 9.15
CA MET A 127 -21.78 6.62 8.40
C MET A 127 -23.17 6.70 9.01
N ASN A 128 -23.63 7.91 9.31
CA ASN A 128 -25.00 8.09 9.73
C ASN A 128 -25.88 7.94 8.48
N GLU A 129 -26.25 6.72 8.15
CA GLU A 129 -27.07 6.45 6.97
C GLU A 129 -28.55 6.79 7.17
N SER A 130 -28.95 7.19 8.39
CA SER A 130 -30.34 7.51 8.72
C SER A 130 -30.93 8.62 7.84
N GLU A 131 -30.08 9.52 7.33
CA GLU A 131 -30.50 10.61 6.44
C GLU A 131 -30.87 10.11 5.02
N PHE A 132 -30.37 8.93 4.62
CA PHE A 132 -30.66 8.35 3.30
C PHE A 132 -31.87 7.42 3.29
N TYR A 133 -32.45 7.12 4.45
CA TYR A 133 -33.61 6.25 4.56
C TYR A 133 -34.82 7.01 5.09
N ASP A 134 -35.95 6.88 4.41
CA ASP A 134 -37.24 7.28 4.96
C ASP A 134 -37.62 6.33 6.10
N VAL A 135 -37.46 6.81 7.34
CA VAL A 135 -37.70 6.04 8.57
C VAL A 135 -39.15 5.55 8.64
N GLU A 136 -40.11 6.33 8.14
CA GLU A 136 -41.52 5.96 8.16
C GLU A 136 -41.79 4.81 7.19
N LEU A 137 -41.23 4.90 5.98
CA LEU A 137 -41.31 3.84 4.98
C LEU A 137 -40.71 2.53 5.50
N VAL A 138 -39.51 2.58 6.07
CA VAL A 138 -38.82 1.39 6.61
C VAL A 138 -39.62 0.79 7.77
N ARG A 139 -40.14 1.62 8.68
CA ARG A 139 -40.91 1.16 9.84
C ARG A 139 -42.23 0.50 9.42
N ASN A 140 -42.95 1.11 8.48
CA ASN A 140 -44.19 0.57 7.93
C ASN A 140 -43.93 -0.78 7.24
N LYS A 141 -42.85 -0.87 6.45
CA LYS A 141 -42.52 -2.11 5.75
C LYS A 141 -42.15 -3.24 6.72
N LEU A 142 -41.43 -2.91 7.79
CA LEU A 142 -41.03 -3.88 8.80
C LEU A 142 -42.25 -4.39 9.60
N GLN A 143 -43.22 -3.52 9.88
CA GLN A 143 -44.49 -3.90 10.48
C GLN A 143 -45.31 -4.82 9.57
N GLU A 144 -45.39 -4.50 8.27
CA GLU A 144 -46.06 -5.35 7.28
C GLU A 144 -45.45 -6.75 7.23
N LEU A 145 -44.12 -6.86 7.18
CA LEU A 145 -43.42 -8.15 7.17
C LEU A 145 -43.61 -8.92 8.47
N ARG A 146 -43.64 -8.25 9.63
CA ARG A 146 -43.92 -8.89 10.93
C ARG A 146 -45.34 -9.43 11.00
N HIS A 147 -46.32 -8.66 10.54
CA HIS A 147 -47.72 -9.05 10.51
C HIS A 147 -47.91 -10.27 9.59
N ARG A 148 -47.36 -10.23 8.38
CA ARG A 148 -47.37 -11.36 7.45
C ARG A 148 -46.62 -12.59 7.97
N ARG A 149 -45.61 -12.41 8.83
CA ARG A 149 -44.95 -13.54 9.52
C ARG A 149 -45.84 -14.20 10.56
N GLN A 150 -46.73 -13.44 11.19
CA GLN A 150 -47.69 -13.96 12.16
C GLN A 150 -48.86 -14.66 11.46
N GLU A 151 -49.28 -14.18 10.30
CA GLU A 151 -50.46 -14.68 9.58
C GLU A 151 -50.15 -15.69 8.47
N GLY A 152 -48.95 -15.64 7.90
CA GLY A 152 -48.59 -16.33 6.66
C GLY A 152 -47.38 -17.25 6.78
N SER A 153 -47.14 -18.01 5.70
CA SER A 153 -45.99 -18.91 5.60
C SER A 153 -44.72 -18.13 5.27
N LEU A 154 -43.55 -18.68 5.64
CA LEU A 154 -42.25 -18.09 5.29
C LEU A 154 -42.08 -17.87 3.77
N ARG A 155 -42.79 -18.68 2.96
CA ARG A 155 -42.79 -18.59 1.49
C ARG A 155 -43.48 -17.32 0.99
N ASP A 156 -44.56 -16.89 1.64
CA ASP A 156 -45.28 -15.67 1.28
C ASP A 156 -44.45 -14.42 1.56
N ILE A 157 -43.70 -14.42 2.67
CA ILE A 157 -42.78 -13.33 3.01
C ILE A 157 -41.71 -13.18 1.93
N ILE A 158 -41.10 -14.29 1.50
CA ILE A 158 -40.08 -14.28 0.44
C ILE A 158 -40.66 -13.79 -0.88
N PHE A 159 -41.86 -14.24 -1.24
CA PHE A 159 -42.51 -13.82 -2.48
C PHE A 159 -42.78 -12.31 -2.48
N CYS A 160 -43.29 -11.77 -1.36
CA CYS A 160 -43.55 -10.34 -1.23
C CYS A 160 -42.28 -9.51 -1.29
N MET A 161 -41.24 -9.88 -0.52
CA MET A 161 -39.95 -9.19 -0.57
C MET A 161 -39.36 -9.18 -1.98
N ARG A 162 -39.49 -10.29 -2.72
CA ARG A 162 -39.01 -10.39 -4.10
C ARG A 162 -39.81 -9.49 -5.05
N ALA A 163 -41.14 -9.43 -4.91
CA ALA A 163 -41.99 -8.54 -5.70
C ALA A 163 -41.69 -7.05 -5.42
N ASP A 164 -41.47 -6.69 -4.15
CA ASP A 164 -41.10 -5.32 -3.76
C ASP A 164 -39.72 -4.93 -4.29
N LEU A 165 -38.75 -5.84 -4.29
CA LEU A 165 -37.44 -5.59 -4.88
C LEU A 165 -37.52 -5.34 -6.39
N ILE A 166 -38.38 -6.08 -7.10
CA ILE A 166 -38.60 -5.87 -8.54
C ILE A 166 -39.28 -4.52 -8.83
N ARG A 167 -40.18 -4.08 -7.94
CA ARG A 167 -40.92 -2.82 -8.12
C ARG A 167 -40.09 -1.56 -7.81
N ASN A 168 -39.00 -1.70 -7.06
CA ASN A 168 -38.13 -0.59 -6.64
C ASN A 168 -36.76 -0.58 -7.36
N LEU A 169 -36.60 -1.37 -8.42
CA LEU A 169 -35.49 -1.30 -9.39
C LEU A 169 -35.84 -0.34 -10.52
#